data_AF-A0A1I2SB06-F1
#
_entry.id   AF-A0A1I2SB06-F1
#
_cell.length_a   1.000
_cell.length_b   1.000
_cell.length_c   1.000
_cell.angle_alpha   90.00
_cell.angle_beta   90.00
_cell.angle_gamma   90.00
#
_symmetry.space_group_name_H-M   'P 1'
#
loop_
_entity.id
_entity.type
_entity.pdbx_description
1 polymer ?
#
loop_
_entity_poly.entity_id
_entity_poly.type
_entity_poly.pdbx_seq_one_letter_code
_entity_poly.pdbx_strand_id
1 'polypeptide(L)'
;MNLKDRLITNGFDHIDILLVDDEGDQTTVPDITLHKVNDLEYKLYLQSETIKYHLDKEYPHFEAVQNSLDGREKTVKGYILEWK
;
A
#
# COMPACT_ATOMS: atom_id res chain seq x y z
N MET A 1 -3.77 -12.41 7.42
CA MET A 1 -4.18 -11.81 6.13
C MET A 1 -3.21 -10.70 5.81
N ASN A 2 -2.58 -10.80 4.64
CA ASN A 2 -1.70 -9.77 4.07
C ASN A 2 -2.54 -8.59 3.54
N LEU A 3 -1.89 -7.53 3.11
CA LEU A 3 -2.51 -6.31 2.58
C LEU A 3 -3.43 -6.63 1.40
N LYS A 4 -2.98 -7.48 0.47
CA LYS A 4 -3.77 -7.91 -0.68
C LYS A 4 -5.10 -8.55 -0.27
N ASP A 5 -5.08 -9.56 0.60
CA ASP A 5 -6.28 -10.28 1.03
C ASP A 5 -7.26 -9.33 1.74
N ARG A 6 -6.73 -8.38 2.53
CA ARG A 6 -7.55 -7.36 3.20
C ARG A 6 -8.21 -6.42 2.22
N LEU A 7 -7.49 -5.96 1.20
CA LEU A 7 -8.05 -5.09 0.16
C LEU A 7 -9.16 -5.81 -0.61
N ILE A 8 -8.92 -7.05 -1.05
CA ILE A 8 -9.94 -7.88 -1.71
C ILE A 8 -11.19 -8.05 -0.83
N THR A 9 -11.00 -8.32 0.47
CA THR A 9 -12.11 -8.48 1.42
C THR A 9 -12.92 -7.20 1.59
N ASN A 10 -12.32 -6.03 1.39
CA ASN A 10 -13.01 -4.73 1.43
C ASN A 10 -13.61 -4.31 0.08
N GLY A 11 -13.57 -5.18 -0.93
CA GLY A 11 -14.22 -4.95 -2.23
C GLY A 11 -13.32 -4.37 -3.31
N PHE A 12 -12.04 -4.11 -3.02
CA PHE A 12 -11.08 -3.64 -4.02
C PHE A 12 -10.66 -4.77 -4.97
N ASP A 13 -10.50 -4.45 -6.26
CA ASP A 13 -9.91 -5.36 -7.26
C ASP A 13 -8.79 -4.67 -8.04
N HIS A 14 -9.12 -3.56 -8.70
CA HIS A 14 -8.16 -2.76 -9.47
C HIS A 14 -7.92 -1.39 -8.81
N ILE A 15 -6.69 -1.17 -8.36
CA ILE A 15 -6.32 0.02 -7.60
C ILE A 15 -5.02 0.66 -8.11
N ASP A 16 -4.86 1.95 -7.83
CA ASP A 16 -3.55 2.57 -7.67
C ASP A 16 -3.26 2.77 -6.19
N ILE A 17 -1.98 2.88 -5.86
CA ILE A 17 -1.54 3.24 -4.51
C ILE A 17 -0.69 4.50 -4.57
N LEU A 18 -1.15 5.57 -3.93
CA LEU A 18 -0.35 6.77 -3.70
C LEU A 18 0.43 6.60 -2.40
N LEU A 19 1.74 6.45 -2.48
CA LEU A 19 2.65 6.44 -1.34
C LEU A 19 3.11 7.86 -1.05
N VAL A 20 2.97 8.29 0.21
CA VAL A 20 3.49 9.56 0.73
C VAL A 20 4.40 9.24 1.90
N ASP A 21 5.65 9.70 1.87
CA ASP A 21 6.57 9.53 3.01
C ASP A 21 6.54 10.72 3.98
N ASP A 22 7.32 10.58 5.06
CA ASP A 22 7.42 11.58 6.13
C ASP A 22 8.02 12.92 5.66
N GLU A 23 8.80 12.93 4.57
CA GLU A 23 9.37 14.15 3.97
C GLU A 23 8.39 14.84 3.03
N GLY A 24 7.24 14.19 2.75
CA GLY A 24 6.19 14.68 1.86
C GLY A 24 6.40 14.29 0.40
N ASP A 25 7.41 13.46 0.10
CA ASP A 25 7.62 12.95 -1.24
C ASP A 25 6.51 11.96 -1.60
N GLN A 26 6.04 12.05 -2.84
CA GLN A 26 4.91 11.28 -3.34
C GLN A 26 5.35 10.38 -4.47
N THR A 27 4.92 9.11 -4.42
CA THR A 27 5.12 8.14 -5.49
C THR A 27 3.85 7.35 -5.71
N THR A 28 3.37 7.31 -6.95
CA THR A 28 2.22 6.49 -7.31
C THR A 28 2.68 5.15 -7.86
N VAL A 29 2.08 4.07 -7.36
CA VAL A 29 2.20 2.72 -7.90
C VAL A 29 0.88 2.39 -8.60
N PRO A 30 0.83 2.56 -9.93
CA PRO A 30 -0.43 2.43 -10.66
C PRO A 30 -0.75 0.99 -11.08
N ASP A 31 -1.98 0.78 -11.55
CA ASP A 31 -2.46 -0.37 -12.31
C ASP A 31 -2.25 -1.71 -11.57
N ILE A 32 -2.63 -1.74 -10.30
CA ILE A 32 -2.52 -2.92 -9.45
C ILE A 32 -3.81 -3.72 -9.53
N THR A 33 -3.81 -4.79 -10.32
CA THR A 33 -4.84 -5.84 -10.24
C THR A 33 -4.51 -6.77 -9.07
N LEU A 34 -5.28 -6.71 -7.98
CA LEU A 34 -5.01 -7.45 -6.75
C LEU A 34 -4.96 -8.97 -6.97
N HIS A 35 -5.84 -9.52 -7.81
CA HIS A 35 -5.83 -10.96 -8.15
C HIS A 35 -4.60 -11.42 -8.94
N LYS A 36 -3.86 -10.51 -9.59
CA LYS A 36 -2.64 -10.83 -10.34
C LYS A 36 -1.36 -10.59 -9.54
N VAL A 37 -1.46 -9.98 -8.36
CA VAL A 37 -0.33 -9.74 -7.47
C VAL A 37 -0.19 -10.90 -6.49
N ASN A 38 1.02 -11.45 -6.40
CA ASN A 38 1.33 -12.50 -5.43
C ASN A 38 1.46 -11.93 -4.02
N ASP A 39 2.33 -10.93 -3.85
CA ASP A 39 2.66 -10.30 -2.58
C ASP A 39 2.80 -8.78 -2.80
N LEU A 40 1.92 -8.01 -2.14
CA LEU A 40 1.84 -6.57 -2.34
C LEU A 40 2.85 -5.84 -1.47
N GLU A 41 3.09 -6.34 -0.26
CA GLU A 41 4.11 -5.87 0.66
C GLU A 41 5.49 -5.92 0.01
N TYR A 42 5.84 -7.05 -0.62
CA TYR A 42 7.10 -7.18 -1.35
C TYR A 42 7.19 -6.21 -2.53
N LYS A 43 6.12 -6.08 -3.34
CA LYS A 43 6.08 -5.13 -4.47
C LYS A 43 6.30 -3.69 -4.03
N LEU A 44 5.82 -3.33 -2.84
CA LEU A 44 5.90 -1.99 -2.27
C LEU A 44 7.10 -1.82 -1.32
N TYR A 45 7.96 -2.83 -1.18
CA TYR A 45 9.08 -2.87 -0.25
C TYR A 45 8.71 -2.58 1.22
N LEU A 46 7.52 -3.03 1.65
CA LEU A 46 7.00 -2.79 3.00
C LEU A 46 7.45 -3.89 3.97
N GLN A 47 7.76 -3.48 5.20
CA GLN A 47 7.93 -4.40 6.32
C GLN A 47 6.54 -4.86 6.79
N SER A 48 6.20 -6.12 6.52
CA SER A 48 4.84 -6.65 6.68
C SER A 48 4.31 -6.55 8.11
N GLU A 49 5.18 -6.72 9.11
CA GLU A 49 4.87 -6.63 10.54
C GLU A 49 4.54 -5.20 11.02
N THR A 50 4.88 -4.18 10.24
CA THR A 50 4.67 -2.77 10.59
C THR A 50 3.37 -2.19 10.05
N ILE A 51 2.67 -2.94 9.18
CA ILE A 51 1.51 -2.42 8.45
C ILE A 51 0.31 -2.21 9.38
N LYS A 52 -0.14 -0.96 9.46
CA LYS A 52 -1.39 -0.55 10.08
C LYS A 52 -2.43 -0.23 9.01
N TYR A 53 -3.62 -0.78 9.15
CA TYR A 53 -4.67 -0.70 8.13
C TYR A 53 -5.79 0.25 8.57
N HIS A 54 -6.22 1.12 7.65
CA HIS A 54 -7.29 2.10 7.83
C HIS A 54 -8.22 2.08 6.62
N LEU A 55 -8.83 0.92 6.36
CA LEU A 55 -9.62 0.67 5.14
C LEU A 55 -11.10 1.07 5.27
N ASP A 56 -11.57 1.38 6.47
CA ASP A 56 -12.94 1.78 6.81
C ASP A 56 -13.18 3.30 6.71
N LYS A 57 -12.23 4.06 6.15
CA LYS A 57 -12.24 5.52 6.09
C LYS A 57 -12.71 6.02 4.73
N GLU A 58 -13.13 7.29 4.68
CA GLU A 58 -13.45 8.00 3.42
C GLU A 58 -12.28 7.93 2.42
N TYR A 59 -11.04 7.96 2.94
CA TYR A 59 -9.81 7.73 2.19
C TYR A 59 -9.11 6.49 2.75
N PRO A 60 -9.39 5.30 2.21
CA PRO A 60 -8.79 4.05 2.63
C PRO A 60 -7.26 4.11 2.48
N HIS A 61 -6.52 3.75 3.53
CA HIS A 61 -5.06 3.79 3.50
C HIS A 61 -4.42 2.76 4.43
N PHE A 62 -3.11 2.61 4.30
CA PHE A 62 -2.26 1.92 5.27
C PHE A 62 -1.05 2.78 5.63
N GLU A 63 -0.45 2.49 6.78
CA GLU A 63 0.83 3.05 7.22
C GLU A 63 1.81 1.91 7.45
N ALA A 64 3.05 2.04 7.00
CA ALA A 64 4.06 1.00 7.14
C ALA A 64 5.47 1.57 7.00
N VAL A 65 6.47 0.80 7.46
CA VAL A 65 7.88 1.06 7.16
C VAL A 65 8.21 0.49 5.79
N GLN A 66 8.79 1.32 4.93
CA GLN A 66 9.30 0.93 3.62
C GLN A 66 10.83 0.84 3.66
N ASN A 67 11.37 -0.26 3.14
CA ASN A 67 12.79 -0.43 2.90
C ASN A 67 13.15 0.20 1.56
N SER A 68 13.88 1.30 1.59
CA SER A 68 14.42 1.92 0.38
C SER A 68 15.60 1.10 -0.17
N LEU A 69 15.84 1.22 -1.48
CA LEU A 69 16.92 0.50 -2.18
C LEU A 69 18.33 0.88 -1.68
N ASP A 70 18.46 2.05 -1.04
CA ASP A 70 19.69 2.53 -0.39
C ASP A 70 19.87 2.00 1.05
N GLY A 71 18.98 1.11 1.50
CA GLY A 71 19.02 0.50 2.84
C GLY A 71 18.48 1.39 3.95
N ARG A 72 17.86 2.52 3.61
CA ARG A 72 17.17 3.37 4.60
C ARG A 72 15.74 2.89 4.81
N GLU A 73 15.30 2.95 6.06
CA GLU A 73 13.92 2.74 6.45
C GLU A 73 13.21 4.09 6.49
N LYS A 74 12.01 4.17 5.91
CA LYS A 74 11.15 5.35 6.01
C LYS A 74 9.70 4.95 6.27
N THR A 75 8.96 5.77 7.02
CA THR A 75 7.52 5.56 7.16
C THR A 75 6.84 6.06 5.90
N VAL A 76 5.88 5.28 5.40
CA VAL A 76 5.04 5.66 4.27
C VAL A 76 3.58 5.47 4.61
N LYS A 77 2.76 6.36 4.07
CA LYS A 77 1.31 6.25 4.05
C LYS A 77 0.85 5.96 2.64
N GLY A 78 0.25 4.78 2.43
CA GLY A 78 -0.27 4.34 1.15
C GLY A 78 -1.78 4.52 1.05
N TYR A 79 -2.23 5.48 0.26
CA TYR A 79 -3.65 5.70 -0.03
C TYR A 79 -4.11 4.81 -1.18
N ILE A 80 -5.22 4.12 -0.99
CA ILE A 80 -5.81 3.21 -1.97
C ILE A 80 -6.76 4.01 -2.85
N LEU A 81 -6.46 4.08 -4.14
CA LEU A 81 -7.26 4.79 -5.13
C LEU A 81 -7.91 3.75 -6.04
N GLU A 82 -9.21 3.55 -5.90
CA GLU A 82 -9.96 2.58 -6.71
C GLU A 82 -10.36 3.16 -8.07
N TRP A 83 -10.18 2.36 -9.12
CA TRP A 83 -10.65 2.68 -10.47
C TRP A 83 -12.02 2.04 -10.69
N LYS A 84 -12.99 2.83 -11.18
CA LYS A 84 -14.33 2.38 -11.56
C LYS A 84 -14.44 2.12 -13.06
#